data_AF-A0A932M4E0-F1
#
_entry.id   AF-A0A932M4E0-F1
#
_cell.length_a   1.000
_cell.length_b   1.000
_cell.length_c   1.000
_cell.angle_alpha   90.00
_cell.angle_beta   90.00
_cell.angle_gamma   90.00
#
_symmetry.space_group_name_H-M   'P 1'
#
loop_
_entity.id
_entity.type
_entity.pdbx_description
1 polymer ?
#
loop_
_entity_poly.entity_id
_entity_poly.type
_entity_poly.pdbx_seq_one_letter_code
_entity_poly.pdbx_strand_id
1 'polypeptide(L)' 'MVKIKTFTSEIKIFHTKQELNQLDEQVNRFISEQGIKKVISVSDACTTDDRGATIGIIRTLAYEES' A
#
# COMPACT_ATOMS: atom_id res chain seq x y z
N MET A 1 0.53 -6.06 -19.96
CA MET A 1 -0.83 -6.34 -19.42
C MET A 1 -1.06 -5.52 -18.16
N VAL A 2 -2.27 -5.04 -17.87
CA VAL A 2 -2.54 -4.34 -16.59
C VAL A 2 -2.65 -5.37 -15.46
N LYS A 3 -1.88 -5.18 -14.39
CA LYS A 3 -1.90 -5.97 -13.17
C LYS A 3 -2.23 -5.12 -11.96
N ILE A 4 -2.77 -5.78 -10.93
CA ILE A 4 -3.15 -5.16 -9.66
C ILE A 4 -2.44 -5.91 -8.54
N LYS A 5 -1.79 -5.17 -7.63
CA LYS A 5 -1.20 -5.71 -6.40
C LYS A 5 -1.68 -4.90 -5.20
N THR A 6 -2.09 -5.59 -4.15
CA THR A 6 -2.54 -4.97 -2.90
C THR A 6 -1.53 -5.23 -1.79
N PHE A 7 -1.36 -4.22 -0.93
CA PHE A 7 -0.53 -4.21 0.26
C PHE A 7 -1.39 -3.80 1.44
N THR A 8 -1.09 -4.34 2.62
CA THR A 8 -1.83 -4.06 3.84
C THR A 8 -0.85 -3.74 4.96
N SER A 9 -1.16 -2.74 5.77
CA SER A 9 -0.42 -2.45 7.00
C SER A 9 -1.36 -2.15 8.15
N GLU A 10 -0.99 -2.57 9.35
CA GLU A 10 -1.67 -2.17 10.58
C GLU A 10 -1.32 -0.72 10.90
N ILE A 11 -2.25 0.02 11.49
CA ILE A 11 -2.00 1.38 11.98
C ILE A 11 -2.11 1.36 13.50
N LYS A 12 -0.97 1.39 14.17
CA LYS A 12 -0.87 1.43 15.63
C LYS A 12 -0.84 2.87 16.13
N ILE A 13 -1.47 3.09 17.29
CA ILE A 13 -1.51 4.40 17.96
C ILE A 13 -0.08 4.89 18.19
N PHE A 14 0.21 6.13 17.81
CA PHE A 14 1.54 6.78 17.88
C PHE A 14 2.65 6.19 17.00
N HIS A 15 2.37 5.17 16.18
CA HIS A 15 3.34 4.59 15.24
C HIS A 15 2.99 4.84 13.77
N THR A 16 1.87 5.52 13.48
CA THR A 16 1.33 5.73 12.12
C THR A 16 2.38 6.15 11.09
N LYS A 17 3.24 7.14 11.40
CA LYS A 17 4.26 7.61 10.46
C LYS A 17 5.26 6.52 10.09
N GLN A 18 5.69 5.72 11.06
CA GLN A 18 6.61 4.61 10.82
C GLN A 18 5.96 3.53 9.96
N GLU A 19 4.71 3.16 10.26
CA GLU A 19 3.97 2.14 9.51
C GLU A 19 3.72 2.58 8.05
N LEU A 20 3.40 3.86 7.82
CA LEU A 20 3.25 4.40 6.47
C LEU A 20 4.58 4.42 5.69
N ASN A 21 5.69 4.79 6.35
CA ASN A 21 7.01 4.73 5.72
C ASN A 21 7.41 3.30 5.35
N GLN A 22 7.11 2.33 6.21
CA GLN A 22 7.37 0.91 5.93
C GLN A 22 6.51 0.39 4.77
N LEU A 23 5.24 0.80 4.70
CA LEU A 23 4.37 0.49 3.57
C LEU A 23 4.90 1.09 2.27
N ASP A 24 5.35 2.34 2.29
CA ASP A 24 6.01 3.00 1.14
C ASP A 24 7.25 2.20 0.69
N GLU A 25 8.10 1.80 1.63
CA GLU A 25 9.30 1.02 1.33
C GLU A 25 8.96 -0.34 0.70
N GLN A 26 7.95 -1.04 1.22
CA GLN A 26 7.47 -2.31 0.67
C GLN A 26 6.99 -2.17 -0.78
N VAL A 27 6.18 -1.13 -1.05
CA VAL A 27 5.67 -0.87 -2.40
C VAL A 27 6.79 -0.52 -3.37
N ASN A 28 7.72 0.34 -2.96
CA ASN A 28 8.86 0.74 -3.78
C ASN A 28 9.82 -0.43 -4.06
N ARG A 29 10.07 -1.28 -3.07
CA ARG A 29 10.84 -2.52 -3.24
C ARG A 29 10.17 -3.43 -4.27
N PHE A 30 8.86 -3.64 -4.17
CA PHE A 30 8.11 -4.42 -5.15
C PHE A 30 8.22 -3.84 -6.57
N ILE A 31 8.04 -2.53 -6.73
CA ILE A 31 8.18 -1.84 -8.03
C ILE A 31 9.56 -2.08 -8.64
N SER A 32 10.61 -1.94 -7.82
CA SER A 32 12.00 -2.14 -8.23
C SER A 32 12.30 -3.59 -8.62
N GLU A 33 11.97 -4.55 -7.74
CA GLU A 33 12.24 -5.98 -7.93
C GLU A 33 11.50 -6.58 -9.13
N GLN A 34 10.28 -6.12 -9.39
CA GLN A 34 9.49 -6.56 -10.54
C GLN A 34 9.82 -5.77 -11.82
N GLY A 35 10.74 -4.80 -11.76
CA GLY A 35 11.13 -4.00 -12.92
C GLY A 35 9.98 -3.18 -13.52
N ILE A 36 8.97 -2.83 -12.72
CA ILE A 36 7.76 -2.14 -13.18
C ILE A 36 8.15 -0.73 -13.68
N LYS A 37 7.80 -0.43 -14.93
CA LYS A 37 8.14 0.86 -15.57
C LYS A 37 7.00 1.85 -15.63
N LYS A 38 5.76 1.38 -15.50
CA LYS A 38 4.58 2.23 -15.60
C LYS A 38 3.58 1.87 -14.50
N VAL A 39 3.51 2.76 -13.51
CA VAL A 39 2.44 2.77 -12.52
C VAL A 39 1.26 3.54 -13.10
N ILE A 40 0.08 2.94 -13.08
CA ILE A 40 -1.15 3.55 -13.58
C ILE A 40 -1.82 4.33 -12.46
N SER A 41 -1.94 3.73 -11.27
CA SER A 41 -2.54 4.38 -10.11
C SER A 41 -2.10 3.73 -8.80
N VAL A 42 -2.15 4.53 -7.73
CA VAL A 42 -2.04 4.09 -6.34
C VAL A 42 -3.28 4.60 -5.60
N SER A 43 -3.94 3.74 -4.84
CA SER A 43 -5.13 4.10 -4.05
C SER A 43 -5.06 3.50 -2.66
N ASP A 44 -5.40 4.30 -1.67
CA ASP A 44 -5.40 3.90 -0.26
C ASP A 44 -6.82 3.89 0.32
N ALA A 45 -7.10 2.91 1.17
CA ALA A 45 -8.33 2.81 1.93
C ALA A 45 -8.03 2.40 3.37
N CYS A 46 -8.54 3.15 4.35
CA CYS A 46 -8.44 2.80 5.76
C CYS A 46 -9.43 1.69 6.11
N THR A 47 -9.02 0.76 6.96
CA THR A 47 -9.92 -0.19 7.62
C THR A 47 -10.21 0.30 9.04
N THR A 48 -11.45 0.11 9.50
CA THR A 48 -11.89 0.54 10.82
C THR A 48 -12.25 -0.64 11.73
N ASP A 49 -12.12 -0.45 13.04
CA ASP A 49 -12.73 -1.35 14.03
C ASP A 49 -14.25 -1.14 14.12
N ASP A 50 -14.89 -1.85 15.05
CA ASP A 50 -16.33 -1.77 15.36
C ASP A 50 -16.78 -0.43 15.95
N ARG A 51 -15.83 0.46 16.30
CA ARG A 51 -16.07 1.80 16.84
C ARG A 51 -15.70 2.90 15.84
N GLY A 52 -15.30 2.54 14.61
CA GLY A 52 -14.93 3.47 13.56
C GLY A 52 -13.50 4.00 13.67
N ALA A 53 -12.67 3.48 14.57
CA ALA A 53 -11.27 3.87 14.66
C ALA A 53 -10.47 3.22 13.53
N THR A 54 -9.61 3.99 12.85
CA THR A 54 -8.69 3.43 11.84
C THR A 54 -7.67 2.50 12.49
N ILE A 55 -7.66 1.24 12.04
CA ILE A 55 -6.76 0.18 12.55
C ILE A 55 -5.79 -0.35 11.50
N GLY A 56 -5.97 0.05 10.25
CA GLY A 56 -5.16 -0.44 9.14
C GLY A 56 -5.37 0.37 7.89
N ILE A 57 -4.51 0.12 6.91
CA ILE A 57 -4.56 0.72 5.58
C ILE A 57 -4.32 -0.37 4.53
N ILE A 58 -5.12 -0.30 3.46
CA ILE A 58 -4.99 -1.13 2.28
C ILE A 58 -4.54 -0.22 1.14
N ARG A 59 -3.37 -0.49 0.56
CA ARG A 59 -2.86 0.20 -0.63
C ARG A 59 -2.95 -0.70 -1.84
N THR A 60 -3.58 -0.21 -2.90
CA THR A 60 -3.71 -0.90 -4.18
C THR A 60 -2.88 -0.20 -5.24
N LEU A 61 -1.98 -0.95 -5.88
CA LEU A 61 -1.14 -0.54 -6.99
C LEU A 61 -1.65 -1.18 -8.29
N ALA A 62 -2.05 -0.35 -9.26
CA ALA A 62 -2.29 -0.78 -10.63
C ALA A 62 -1.09 -0.40 -11.50
N TYR A 63 -0.56 -1.36 -12.27
CA TYR A 63 0.65 -1.17 -13.07
C TYR A 63 0.59 -1.96 -14.37
N GLU A 64 1.43 -1.58 -15.35
CA GLU A 64 1.64 -2.36 -16.56
C GLU A 64 2.83 -3.29 -16.38
N GLU A 65 2.60 -4.58 -16.58
CA GLU A 65 3.66 -5.56 -16.78
C GLU A 65 4.11 -5.52 -18.24
N SER A 66 5.42 -5.34 -18.43
CA SER A 66 6.13 -5.33 -19.72
C SER A 66 6.18 -6.70 -20.37
#